data_AF-A0A510UBV4-F1
#
_entry.id   AF-A0A510UBV4-F1
#
_cell.length_a   1.000
_cell.length_b   1.000
_cell.length_c   1.000
_cell.angle_alpha   90.00
_cell.angle_beta   90.00
_cell.angle_gamma   90.00
#
_symmetry.space_group_name_H-M   'P 1'
#
loop_
_entity.id
_entity.type
_entity.pdbx_description
1 polymer ?
#
loop_
_entity_poly.entity_id
_entity_poly.type
_entity_poly.pdbx_seq_one_letter_code
_entity_poly.pdbx_strand_id
1 'polypeptide(L)'
;MRECQELNNAPEYLKGREVTDKLKEITQSRDFLALAEVIGVPKSTISTWHQRGLTPYEIILRTHLRTGASVRYMALGEGEAFPQKEASSSSDQVQIKSFVIQKGELVEESPLSLDKAFIERTGSDEVILLEHDGVSYFIDKNETKANQGKYLIDIDGSFSINELLRLPGKKLAISFNGSTINVEEDDIKVVGRVVMVMGKE
;
A
#
# COMPACT_ATOMS: atom_id res chain seq x y z
N MET A 1 -10.80 1.93 -24.43
CA MET A 1 -11.33 1.51 -25.76
C MET A 1 -10.46 1.92 -26.95
N ARG A 2 -9.62 2.98 -26.88
CA ARG A 2 -8.68 3.32 -27.98
C ARG A 2 -7.49 2.35 -28.12
N GLU A 3 -7.01 1.77 -27.01
CA GLU A 3 -5.87 0.82 -27.02
C GLU A 3 -6.18 -0.55 -27.64
N CYS A 4 -7.45 -0.94 -27.78
CA CYS A 4 -7.80 -2.23 -28.40
C CYS A 4 -7.74 -2.20 -29.93
N GLN A 5 -7.58 -1.01 -30.54
CA GLN A 5 -7.56 -0.84 -32.01
C GLN A 5 -6.22 -1.26 -32.65
N GLU A 6 -5.19 -1.51 -31.84
CA GLU A 6 -3.84 -1.84 -32.31
C GLU A 6 -3.45 -3.32 -32.16
N LEU A 7 -4.38 -4.20 -31.76
CA LEU A 7 -4.11 -5.65 -31.62
C LEU A 7 -3.66 -6.34 -32.91
N ASN A 8 -3.92 -5.76 -34.07
CA ASN A 8 -3.44 -6.26 -35.36
C ASN A 8 -1.93 -5.98 -35.58
N ASN A 9 -1.33 -5.06 -34.81
CA ASN A 9 0.09 -4.75 -34.86
C ASN A 9 0.83 -5.59 -33.82
N ALA A 10 1.11 -6.84 -34.18
CA ALA A 10 1.92 -7.69 -33.32
C ALA A 10 3.33 -7.10 -33.15
N PRO A 11 3.86 -6.99 -31.91
CA PRO A 11 5.25 -6.60 -31.70
C PRO A 11 6.20 -7.65 -32.28
N GLU A 12 7.44 -7.25 -32.50
CA GLU A 12 8.48 -8.17 -32.95
C GLU A 12 8.91 -9.07 -31.78
N TYR A 13 8.44 -10.31 -31.79
CA TYR A 13 8.78 -11.30 -30.79
C TYR A 13 10.15 -11.93 -31.01
N LEU A 14 10.84 -12.26 -29.91
CA LEU A 14 11.97 -13.17 -29.91
C LEU A 14 11.57 -14.52 -30.52
N LYS A 15 12.52 -15.16 -31.22
CA LYS A 15 12.28 -16.41 -31.94
C LYS A 15 13.34 -17.46 -31.66
N GLY A 16 12.96 -18.72 -31.77
CA GLY A 16 13.86 -19.87 -31.71
C GLY A 16 14.76 -19.86 -30.49
N ARG A 17 16.07 -19.77 -30.71
CA ARG A 17 17.06 -19.91 -29.63
C ARG A 17 16.97 -18.79 -28.60
N GLU A 18 16.69 -17.56 -29.01
CA GLU A 18 16.62 -16.40 -28.12
C GLU A 18 15.56 -16.58 -27.03
N VAL A 19 14.37 -17.08 -27.40
CA VAL A 19 13.28 -17.37 -26.46
C VAL A 19 13.70 -18.46 -25.49
N THR A 20 14.31 -19.54 -26.00
CA THR A 20 14.68 -20.67 -25.15
C THR A 20 15.83 -20.35 -24.22
N ASP A 21 16.73 -19.42 -24.58
CA ASP A 21 17.78 -18.96 -23.68
C ASP A 21 17.18 -18.12 -22.54
N LYS A 22 16.17 -17.28 -22.81
CA LYS A 22 15.40 -16.57 -21.76
C LYS A 22 14.65 -17.54 -20.83
N LEU A 23 14.01 -18.57 -21.40
CA LEU A 23 13.35 -19.62 -20.61
C LEU A 23 14.35 -20.38 -19.74
N LYS A 24 15.51 -20.74 -20.30
CA LYS A 24 16.59 -21.44 -19.60
C LYS A 24 17.12 -20.63 -18.40
N GLU A 25 17.25 -19.31 -18.56
CA GLU A 25 17.64 -18.40 -17.48
C GLU A 25 16.59 -18.39 -16.35
N ILE A 26 15.31 -18.24 -16.69
CA ILE A 26 14.21 -18.20 -15.72
C ILE A 26 14.08 -19.53 -14.96
N THR A 27 14.21 -20.65 -15.66
CA THR A 27 14.13 -21.99 -15.06
C THR A 27 15.43 -22.43 -14.42
N GLN A 28 16.47 -21.57 -14.42
CA GLN A 28 17.82 -21.87 -13.92
C GLN A 28 18.37 -23.19 -14.46
N SER A 29 18.01 -23.52 -15.71
CA SER A 29 18.38 -24.79 -16.33
C SER A 29 19.79 -24.70 -16.88
N ARG A 30 20.65 -25.66 -16.51
CA ARG A 30 22.06 -25.66 -16.94
C ARG A 30 22.24 -25.82 -18.46
N ASP A 31 21.31 -26.52 -19.11
CA ASP A 31 21.37 -26.87 -20.53
C ASP A 31 19.94 -27.04 -21.10
N PHE A 32 19.83 -27.21 -22.42
CA PHE A 32 18.53 -27.38 -23.08
C PHE A 32 17.88 -28.74 -22.84
N LEU A 33 18.62 -29.75 -22.36
CA LEU A 33 18.04 -31.03 -21.97
C LEU A 33 17.28 -30.87 -20.65
N ALA A 34 17.90 -30.23 -19.66
CA ALA A 34 17.27 -29.88 -18.39
C ALA A 34 16.07 -28.95 -18.60
N LEU A 35 16.18 -27.95 -19.48
CA LEU A 35 15.04 -27.09 -19.82
C LEU A 35 13.87 -27.91 -20.38
N ALA A 36 14.14 -28.87 -21.28
CA ALA A 36 13.12 -29.71 -21.90
C ALA A 36 12.32 -30.51 -20.85
N GLU A 37 13.02 -31.05 -19.85
CA GLU A 37 12.41 -31.75 -18.70
C GLU A 37 11.54 -30.80 -17.87
N VAL A 38 12.03 -29.59 -17.57
CA VAL A 38 11.29 -28.60 -16.76
C VAL A 38 10.01 -28.12 -17.45
N ILE A 39 10.07 -27.81 -18.74
CA ILE A 39 8.90 -27.29 -19.49
C ILE A 39 8.00 -28.41 -20.04
N GLY A 40 8.41 -29.67 -19.89
CA GLY A 40 7.62 -30.85 -20.26
C GLY A 40 7.51 -31.09 -21.76
N VAL A 41 8.58 -30.87 -22.53
CA VAL A 41 8.64 -31.13 -23.97
C VAL A 41 9.86 -31.98 -24.34
N PRO A 42 9.83 -32.73 -25.45
CA PRO A 42 11.05 -33.40 -25.96
C PRO A 42 12.14 -32.40 -26.37
N LYS A 43 13.42 -32.77 -26.19
CA LYS A 43 14.57 -31.96 -26.66
C LYS A 43 14.52 -31.69 -28.17
N SER A 44 14.00 -32.64 -28.96
CA SER A 44 13.79 -32.46 -30.41
C SER A 44 12.82 -31.32 -30.74
N THR A 45 11.85 -31.06 -29.87
CA THR A 45 10.93 -29.92 -29.99
C THR A 45 11.67 -28.60 -29.84
N ILE A 46 12.57 -28.48 -28.86
CA ILE A 46 13.43 -27.31 -28.69
C ILE A 46 14.33 -27.10 -29.92
N SER A 47 14.96 -28.16 -30.42
CA SER A 47 15.75 -28.09 -31.66
C SER A 47 14.93 -27.60 -32.86
N THR A 48 13.66 -28.04 -32.96
CA THR A 48 12.75 -27.59 -34.02
C THR A 48 12.43 -26.11 -33.89
N TRP A 49 12.21 -25.61 -32.66
CA TRP A 49 12.01 -24.18 -32.43
C TRP A 49 13.22 -23.36 -32.86
N HIS A 50 14.44 -23.82 -32.56
CA HIS A 50 15.68 -23.14 -32.97
C HIS A 50 15.81 -23.08 -34.49
N GLN A 51 15.63 -24.21 -35.17
CA GLN A 51 15.79 -24.29 -36.62
C GLN A 51 14.76 -23.49 -37.41
N ARG A 52 13.52 -23.44 -36.91
CA ARG A 52 12.40 -22.81 -37.61
C ARG A 52 12.08 -21.39 -37.13
N GLY A 53 12.84 -20.88 -36.16
CA GLY A 53 12.59 -19.56 -35.56
C GLY A 53 11.19 -19.45 -34.94
N LEU A 54 10.75 -20.49 -34.23
CA LEU A 54 9.41 -20.53 -33.62
C LEU A 54 9.42 -19.92 -32.22
N THR A 55 8.32 -19.27 -31.84
CA THR A 55 8.11 -18.72 -30.51
C THR A 55 7.10 -19.59 -29.76
N PRO A 56 7.51 -20.34 -28.72
CA PRO A 56 6.60 -21.18 -27.95
C PRO A 56 5.74 -20.36 -26.97
N TYR A 57 4.73 -19.65 -27.49
CA TYR A 57 3.88 -18.74 -26.71
C TYR A 57 3.20 -19.41 -25.50
N GLU A 58 2.72 -20.64 -25.64
CA GLU A 58 2.11 -21.39 -24.54
C GLU A 58 3.11 -21.67 -23.39
N ILE A 59 4.38 -21.92 -23.71
CA ILE A 59 5.44 -22.14 -22.72
C ILE A 59 5.77 -20.84 -22.00
N ILE A 60 5.84 -19.72 -22.73
CA ILE A 60 6.02 -18.38 -22.14
C ILE A 60 4.89 -18.10 -21.13
N LEU A 61 3.63 -18.36 -21.53
CA LEU A 61 2.47 -18.15 -20.66
C LEU A 61 2.52 -19.01 -19.40
N ARG A 62 2.77 -20.31 -19.53
CA ARG A 62 2.85 -21.21 -18.37
C ARG A 62 4.01 -20.88 -17.45
N THR A 63 5.15 -20.49 -18.01
CA THR A 63 6.30 -20.04 -17.23
C THR A 63 5.93 -18.81 -16.42
N HIS A 64 5.31 -17.80 -17.04
CA HIS A 64 4.83 -16.60 -16.34
C HIS A 64 3.86 -16.95 -15.21
N LEU A 65 2.85 -17.76 -15.48
CA LEU A 65 1.84 -18.15 -14.49
C LEU A 65 2.44 -18.93 -13.31
N ARG A 66 3.53 -19.68 -13.54
CA ARG A 66 4.15 -20.52 -12.51
C ARG A 66 5.20 -19.80 -11.69
N THR A 67 6.00 -18.93 -12.31
CA THR A 67 7.17 -18.30 -11.67
C THR A 67 6.95 -16.82 -11.38
N GLY A 68 6.00 -16.16 -12.06
CA GLY A 68 5.84 -14.71 -12.05
C GLY A 68 6.79 -13.98 -13.00
N ALA A 69 7.59 -14.69 -13.80
CA ALA A 69 8.55 -14.05 -14.72
C ALA A 69 7.84 -13.23 -15.81
N SER A 70 8.36 -12.05 -16.15
CA SER A 70 7.77 -11.12 -17.11
C SER A 70 7.59 -11.74 -18.50
N VAL A 71 6.35 -11.69 -19.01
CA VAL A 71 6.06 -12.06 -20.41
C VAL A 71 6.82 -11.15 -21.37
N ARG A 72 6.98 -9.86 -21.03
CA ARG A 72 7.71 -8.89 -21.85
C ARG A 72 9.18 -9.28 -21.99
N TYR A 73 9.79 -9.74 -20.90
CA TYR A 73 11.16 -10.24 -20.91
C TYR A 73 11.33 -11.50 -21.77
N MET A 74 10.43 -12.47 -21.61
CA MET A 74 10.50 -13.74 -22.35
C MET A 74 10.15 -13.60 -23.83
N ALA A 75 9.16 -12.77 -24.15
CA ALA A 75 8.60 -12.66 -25.49
C ALA A 75 9.28 -11.59 -26.34
N LEU A 76 9.76 -10.50 -25.73
CA LEU A 76 10.35 -9.34 -26.43
C LEU A 76 11.82 -9.12 -26.06
N GLY A 77 12.32 -9.76 -25.01
CA GLY A 77 13.69 -9.52 -24.51
C GLY A 77 13.83 -8.21 -23.74
N GLU A 78 12.73 -7.54 -23.41
CA GLU A 78 12.70 -6.22 -22.80
C GLU A 78 12.50 -6.28 -21.28
N GLY A 79 13.21 -5.41 -20.55
CA GLY A 79 13.13 -5.31 -19.10
C GLY A 79 13.87 -6.44 -18.37
N GLU A 80 13.43 -6.76 -17.16
CA GLU A 80 14.02 -7.80 -16.32
C GLU A 80 13.13 -9.06 -16.26
N ALA A 81 13.73 -10.22 -16.00
CA ALA A 81 13.04 -11.50 -15.91
C ALA A 81 12.01 -11.51 -14.78
N PHE A 82 12.42 -11.04 -13.62
CA PHE A 82 11.56 -10.73 -12.50
C PHE A 82 11.77 -9.25 -12.26
N PRO A 83 11.02 -8.37 -12.96
CA PRO A 83 11.05 -6.99 -12.56
C PRO A 83 10.70 -7.04 -11.08
N GLN A 84 11.58 -6.52 -10.23
CA GLN A 84 11.09 -6.15 -8.92
C GLN A 84 9.84 -5.35 -9.27
N LYS A 85 8.67 -5.82 -8.79
CA LYS A 85 7.67 -4.81 -8.46
C LYS A 85 8.55 -3.83 -7.72
N GLU A 86 8.61 -2.60 -8.19
CA GLU A 86 8.53 -1.56 -7.21
C GLU A 86 7.31 -2.01 -6.37
N ALA A 87 7.55 -2.80 -5.31
CA ALA A 87 7.35 -2.28 -3.98
C ALA A 87 7.85 -0.86 -4.15
N SER A 88 6.92 -0.01 -4.60
CA SER A 88 6.76 1.37 -4.17
C SER A 88 7.75 1.50 -3.06
N SER A 89 8.89 2.11 -3.40
CA SER A 89 10.13 1.96 -2.65
C SER A 89 9.78 2.08 -1.17
N SER A 90 10.56 1.58 -0.23
CA SER A 90 10.30 1.88 1.18
C SER A 90 10.10 3.40 1.50
N SER A 91 10.24 4.31 0.51
CA SER A 91 9.71 5.68 0.42
C SER A 91 8.18 5.88 0.44
N ASP A 92 7.38 4.91 0.01
CA ASP A 92 5.93 5.07 -0.17
C ASP A 92 5.11 4.53 1.01
N GLN A 93 5.77 3.90 1.98
CA GLN A 93 5.17 3.57 3.27
C GLN A 93 5.71 4.50 4.35
N VAL A 94 4.80 5.06 5.14
CA VAL A 94 5.10 5.90 6.29
C VAL A 94 4.73 5.14 7.56
N GLN A 95 5.62 5.17 8.55
CA GLN A 95 5.31 4.67 9.89
C GLN A 95 4.68 5.77 10.72
N ILE A 96 3.54 5.44 11.33
CA ILE A 96 2.77 6.36 12.16
C ILE A 96 2.73 5.80 13.56
N LYS A 97 2.95 6.67 14.54
CA LYS A 97 2.84 6.30 15.95
C LYS A 97 1.39 5.92 16.25
N SER A 98 1.23 4.77 16.89
CA SER A 98 -0.05 4.24 17.32
C SER A 98 -0.18 4.37 18.83
N PHE A 99 -1.39 4.64 19.31
CA PHE A 99 -1.70 4.79 20.71
C PHE A 99 -3.03 4.12 21.05
N VAL A 100 -3.21 3.79 22.32
CA VAL A 100 -4.49 3.41 22.93
C VAL A 100 -4.71 4.24 24.19
N ILE A 101 -5.97 4.47 24.56
CA ILE A 101 -6.31 5.05 25.86
C ILE A 101 -6.55 3.91 26.85
N GLN A 102 -5.70 3.80 27.88
CA GLN A 102 -5.85 2.84 28.97
C GLN A 102 -5.98 3.59 30.30
N LYS A 103 -7.11 3.43 30.99
CA LYS A 103 -7.39 4.10 32.28
C LYS A 103 -7.23 5.63 32.22
N GLY A 104 -7.54 6.23 31.08
CA GLY A 104 -7.42 7.67 30.86
C GLY A 104 -6.03 8.12 30.39
N GLU A 105 -5.02 7.24 30.36
CA GLU A 105 -3.68 7.59 29.89
C GLU A 105 -3.47 7.17 28.43
N LEU A 106 -2.70 7.96 27.69
CA LEU A 106 -2.30 7.64 26.32
C LEU A 106 -1.06 6.74 26.34
N VAL A 107 -1.23 5.48 25.91
CA VAL A 107 -0.16 4.47 25.89
C VAL A 107 0.27 4.24 24.45
N GLU A 108 1.57 4.35 24.16
CA GLU A 108 2.13 4.09 22.82
C GLU A 108 2.12 2.58 22.53
N GLU A 109 1.64 2.23 21.35
CA GLU A 109 1.56 0.87 20.81
C GLU A 109 2.54 0.70 19.64
N SER A 110 2.58 -0.50 19.08
CA SER A 110 3.38 -0.73 17.86
C SER A 110 2.94 0.22 16.74
N PRO A 111 3.89 0.93 16.08
CA PRO A 111 3.55 1.86 15.01
C PRO A 111 2.89 1.14 13.84
N LEU A 112 1.97 1.83 13.17
CA LEU A 112 1.28 1.32 11.99
C LEU A 112 2.01 1.79 10.72
N SER A 113 2.26 0.87 9.79
CA SER A 113 2.77 1.21 8.46
C SER A 113 1.61 1.42 7.50
N LEU A 114 1.54 2.59 6.88
CA LEU A 114 0.51 2.96 5.89
C LEU A 114 1.13 3.56 4.64
N ASP A 115 0.38 3.55 3.54
CA ASP A 115 0.83 4.21 2.32
C ASP A 115 0.90 5.73 2.51
N LYS A 116 1.96 6.36 2.00
CA LYS A 116 2.19 7.80 2.06
C LYS A 116 1.02 8.59 1.47
N ALA A 117 0.50 8.14 0.33
CA ALA A 117 -0.67 8.74 -0.31
C ALA A 117 -1.92 8.72 0.58
N PHE A 118 -2.02 7.77 1.51
CA PHE A 118 -3.10 7.74 2.50
C PHE A 118 -2.98 8.88 3.51
N ILE A 119 -1.75 9.18 3.96
CA ILE A 119 -1.48 10.28 4.89
C ILE A 119 -1.57 11.63 4.22
N GLU A 120 -1.10 11.76 2.99
CA GLU A 120 -1.27 12.99 2.20
C GLU A 120 -2.76 13.35 2.01
N ARG A 121 -3.67 12.36 1.93
CA ARG A 121 -5.13 12.61 1.88
C ARG A 121 -5.71 13.19 3.17
N THR A 122 -5.05 13.00 4.31
CA THR A 122 -5.46 13.64 5.56
C THR A 122 -5.16 15.15 5.56
N GLY A 123 -4.31 15.61 4.62
CA GLY A 123 -3.92 17.01 4.50
C GLY A 123 -3.00 17.49 5.63
N SER A 124 -2.37 16.57 6.37
CA SER A 124 -1.60 16.86 7.59
C SER A 124 -0.24 16.16 7.57
N ASP A 125 0.78 16.86 8.06
CA ASP A 125 2.17 16.36 8.08
C ASP A 125 2.51 15.57 9.36
N GLU A 126 1.79 15.81 10.47
CA GLU A 126 2.03 15.15 11.77
C GLU A 126 0.77 14.42 12.26
N VAL A 127 0.52 13.26 11.68
CA VAL A 127 -0.62 12.39 12.05
C VAL A 127 -0.18 11.32 13.04
N ILE A 128 -1.02 11.05 14.04
CA ILE A 128 -0.94 9.85 14.90
C ILE A 128 -2.20 9.01 14.76
N LEU A 129 -2.08 7.72 15.07
CA LEU A 129 -3.20 6.79 15.18
C LEU A 129 -3.56 6.61 16.65
N LEU A 130 -4.86 6.71 16.97
CA LEU A 130 -5.42 6.32 18.25
C LEU A 130 -6.47 5.24 18.05
N GLU A 131 -6.27 4.07 18.65
CA GLU A 131 -7.23 3.00 18.72
C GLU A 131 -8.06 3.14 20.01
N HIS A 132 -9.37 3.33 19.87
CA HIS A 132 -10.28 3.47 21.00
C HIS A 132 -11.67 2.88 20.68
N ASP A 133 -12.15 2.00 21.56
CA ASP A 133 -13.45 1.31 21.42
C ASP A 133 -13.69 0.62 20.06
N GLY A 134 -12.64 0.02 19.50
CA GLY A 134 -12.69 -0.67 18.20
C GLY A 134 -12.78 0.27 17.00
N VAL A 135 -12.49 1.55 17.21
CA VAL A 135 -12.45 2.59 16.20
C VAL A 135 -11.04 3.20 16.16
N SER A 136 -10.50 3.31 14.94
CA SER A 136 -9.23 3.95 14.64
C SER A 136 -9.46 5.43 14.33
N TYR A 137 -8.84 6.31 15.10
CA TYR A 137 -8.86 7.76 14.93
C TYR A 137 -7.51 8.25 14.42
N PHE A 138 -7.49 8.91 13.27
CA PHE A 138 -6.31 9.59 12.75
C PHE A 138 -6.36 11.04 13.21
N ILE A 139 -5.32 11.47 13.92
CA ILE A 139 -5.28 12.76 14.61
C ILE A 139 -4.12 13.59 14.07
N ASP A 140 -4.42 14.76 13.50
CA ASP A 140 -3.43 15.77 13.17
C ASP A 140 -3.02 16.55 14.42
N LYS A 141 -1.74 16.46 14.77
CA LYS A 141 -1.14 17.14 15.92
C LYS A 141 -0.80 18.61 15.66
N ASN A 142 -0.84 19.07 14.40
CA ASN A 142 -0.61 20.48 14.07
C ASN A 142 -1.84 21.33 14.40
N GLU A 143 -3.05 20.80 14.24
CA GLU A 143 -4.29 21.51 14.55
C GLU A 143 -4.71 21.37 16.03
N THR A 144 -4.09 22.19 16.89
CA THR A 144 -4.41 22.28 18.33
C THR A 144 -5.38 23.40 18.68
N LYS A 145 -5.70 24.29 17.74
CA LYS A 145 -6.68 25.36 17.97
C LYS A 145 -8.10 24.82 17.78
N ALA A 146 -8.77 24.50 18.89
CA ALA A 146 -10.14 24.00 18.85
C ALA A 146 -11.09 25.02 18.22
N ASN A 147 -11.78 24.57 17.17
CA ASN A 147 -12.86 25.29 16.50
C ASN A 147 -14.17 24.47 16.60
N GLN A 148 -14.66 23.89 15.51
CA GLN A 148 -15.77 22.94 15.54
C GLN A 148 -15.30 21.62 14.94
N GLY A 149 -15.38 20.54 15.72
CA GLY A 149 -14.98 19.22 15.25
C GLY A 149 -14.68 18.25 16.38
N LYS A 150 -14.15 17.09 16.03
CA LYS A 150 -13.75 16.04 16.97
C LYS A 150 -12.24 16.14 17.23
N TYR A 151 -11.84 16.08 18.50
CA TYR A 151 -10.46 16.31 18.94
C TYR A 151 -10.04 15.29 19.98
N LEU A 152 -8.73 14.98 20.01
CA LEU A 152 -8.09 14.38 21.18
C LEU A 152 -7.77 15.51 22.15
N ILE A 153 -8.29 15.39 23.37
CA ILE A 153 -8.07 16.34 24.46
C ILE A 153 -7.50 15.64 25.67
N ASP A 154 -6.79 16.40 26.49
CA ASP A 154 -6.26 16.04 27.79
C ASP A 154 -6.88 16.98 28.84
N ILE A 155 -7.57 16.40 29.81
CA ILE A 155 -8.16 17.09 30.96
C ILE A 155 -7.52 16.53 32.21
N ASP A 156 -6.66 17.31 32.86
CA ASP A 156 -5.92 16.92 34.08
C ASP A 156 -5.20 15.57 33.97
N GLY A 157 -4.62 15.25 32.81
CA GLY A 157 -3.92 13.99 32.53
C GLY A 157 -4.82 12.88 31.97
N SER A 158 -6.13 13.12 31.87
CA SER A 158 -7.10 12.16 31.32
C SER A 158 -7.40 12.47 29.85
N PHE A 159 -6.95 11.58 28.96
CA PHE A 159 -7.12 11.67 27.52
C PHE A 159 -8.48 11.13 27.07
N SER A 160 -9.12 11.84 26.14
CA SER A 160 -10.38 11.40 25.53
C SER A 160 -10.63 12.06 24.17
N ILE A 161 -11.47 11.42 23.35
CA ILE A 161 -11.91 11.95 22.06
C ILE A 161 -13.30 12.57 22.21
N ASN A 162 -13.42 13.88 21.97
CA ASN A 162 -14.69 14.59 22.15
C ASN A 162 -14.97 15.56 21.00
N GLU A 163 -16.25 15.85 20.78
CA GLU A 163 -16.65 16.97 19.93
C GLU A 163 -16.55 18.29 20.69
N LEU A 164 -15.82 19.23 20.11
CA LEU A 164 -15.61 20.56 20.63
C LEU A 164 -16.32 21.59 19.75
N LEU A 165 -16.85 22.62 20.39
CA LEU A 165 -17.39 23.81 19.74
C LEU A 165 -16.85 25.07 20.42
N ARG A 166 -16.24 25.96 19.63
CA ARG A 166 -15.79 27.28 20.08
C ARG A 166 -16.97 28.16 20.46
N LEU A 167 -16.95 28.71 21.66
CA LEU A 167 -17.89 29.73 22.12
C LEU A 167 -17.21 31.10 22.29
N PRO A 168 -17.96 32.21 22.20
CA PRO A 168 -17.45 33.53 22.52
C PRO A 168 -16.88 33.61 23.95
N GLY A 169 -15.95 34.56 24.18
CA GLY A 169 -15.35 34.76 25.49
C GLY A 169 -14.30 33.71 25.88
N LYS A 170 -13.62 33.10 24.89
CA LYS A 170 -12.58 32.07 25.06
C LYS A 170 -13.07 30.76 25.69
N LYS A 171 -14.35 30.42 25.49
CA LYS A 171 -14.94 29.17 26.00
C LYS A 171 -14.97 28.08 24.95
N LEU A 172 -15.04 26.84 25.43
CA LEU A 172 -15.28 25.65 24.62
C LEU A 172 -16.48 24.90 25.19
N ALA A 173 -17.35 24.43 24.31
CA ALA A 173 -18.38 23.46 24.62
C ALA A 173 -17.86 22.06 24.24
N ILE A 174 -17.87 21.14 25.20
CA ILE A 174 -17.49 19.74 25.01
C ILE A 174 -18.75 18.88 25.04
N SER A 175 -18.94 18.04 24.02
CA SER A 175 -19.99 17.04 24.00
C SER A 175 -19.54 15.75 24.70
N PHE A 176 -20.19 15.41 25.81
CA PHE A 176 -19.99 14.18 26.57
C PHE A 176 -21.29 13.38 26.60
N ASN A 177 -21.34 12.23 25.93
CA ASN A 177 -22.49 11.30 25.97
C ASN A 177 -23.86 11.96 25.78
N GLY A 178 -23.94 12.95 24.88
CA GLY A 178 -25.17 13.70 24.58
C GLY A 178 -25.48 14.89 25.50
N SER A 179 -24.62 15.17 26.49
CA SER A 179 -24.64 16.40 27.29
C SER A 179 -23.53 17.35 26.86
N THR A 180 -23.73 18.66 27.03
CA THR A 180 -22.71 19.67 26.72
C THR A 180 -22.22 20.34 27.99
N ILE A 181 -20.89 20.40 28.16
CA ILE A 181 -20.24 21.08 29.28
C ILE A 181 -19.46 22.27 28.71
N ASN A 182 -19.59 23.43 29.34
CA ASN A 182 -18.82 24.61 28.99
C ASN A 182 -17.58 24.68 29.88
N VAL A 183 -16.41 24.80 29.26
CA VAL A 183 -15.12 24.97 29.92
C VAL A 183 -14.42 26.22 29.41
N GLU A 184 -13.51 26.78 30.19
CA GLU A 184 -12.57 27.77 29.67
C GLU A 184 -11.56 27.06 28.77
N GLU A 185 -11.07 27.73 27.72
CA GLU A 185 -10.06 27.16 26.82
C GLU A 185 -8.79 26.72 27.57
N ASP A 186 -8.43 27.43 28.64
CA ASP A 186 -7.22 27.17 29.42
C ASP A 186 -7.35 25.97 30.38
N ASP A 187 -8.57 25.46 30.62
CA ASP A 187 -8.83 24.30 31.49
C ASP A 187 -8.60 22.96 30.77
N ILE A 188 -8.45 22.97 29.44
CA ILE A 188 -8.23 21.75 28.65
C ILE A 188 -7.04 21.92 27.71
N LYS A 189 -6.33 20.83 27.48
CA LYS A 189 -5.27 20.78 26.50
C LYS A 189 -5.75 20.05 25.25
N VAL A 190 -5.82 20.76 24.14
CA VAL A 190 -6.12 20.16 22.84
C VAL A 190 -4.84 19.54 22.28
N VAL A 191 -4.83 18.22 22.11
CA VAL A 191 -3.67 17.45 21.62
C VAL A 191 -3.61 17.47 20.10
N GLY A 192 -4.77 17.39 19.44
CA GLY A 192 -4.87 17.41 17.98
C GLY A 192 -6.29 17.15 17.49
N ARG A 193 -6.53 17.41 16.21
CA ARG A 193 -7.84 17.26 15.56
C ARG A 193 -7.96 15.89 14.90
N VAL A 194 -9.12 15.26 15.05
CA VAL A 194 -9.44 14.05 14.27
C VAL A 194 -9.69 14.43 12.82
N VAL A 195 -8.83 13.94 11.92
CA VAL A 195 -8.90 14.17 10.47
C VAL A 195 -9.58 13.01 9.73
N MET A 196 -9.60 11.82 10.33
CA MET A 196 -10.27 10.66 9.75
C MET A 196 -10.64 9.62 10.83
N VAL A 197 -11.72 8.88 10.59
CA VAL A 197 -12.23 7.82 11.47
C VAL A 197 -12.43 6.55 10.65
N MET A 198 -11.96 5.42 11.16
CA MET A 198 -12.21 4.10 10.60
C MET A 198 -12.80 3.19 11.69
N GLY A 199 -13.96 2.62 11.42
CA GLY A 199 -14.62 1.68 12.31
C GLY A 199 -15.10 0.47 11.54
N LYS A 200 -15.24 -0.66 12.24
CA LYS A 200 -15.87 -1.85 11.68
C LYS A 200 -17.39 -1.73 11.84
N GLU A 201 -18.13 -1.88 10.74
CA GLU A 201 -19.59 -2.06 10.78
C GLU A 201 -19.99 -3.44 11.33
#